data_AF-A0A7X3BPY2-F1
#
_entry.id   AF-A0A7X3BPY2-F1
#
_cell.length_a   1.000
_cell.length_b   1.000
_cell.length_c   1.000
_cell.angle_alpha   90.00
_cell.angle_beta   90.00
_cell.angle_gamma   90.00
#
_symmetry.space_group_name_H-M   'P 1'
#
loop_
_entity.id
_entity.type
_entity.pdbx_description
1 polymer ?
#
loop_
_entity_poly.entity_id
_entity_poly.type
_entity_poly.pdbx_seq_one_letter_code
_entity_poly.pdbx_strand_id
1 'polypeptide(L)'
;MTKIQRASIYLFLLFAGIGLEFELGHLSQQEFSQSAGRDLVLNLSVLAAIIIPLYLFSKRLAKQLSVPTYLLWIAMFGGAFVAGWLSFSGNSLIDIINSHVIKDATVFNKWTDALTAPFSEEFFKALVAFWVVLMVGKKDLKAILIAGLGSGFGFQIIEDLGYVARQTKTSQLAAVTEAINRISGGLASHALYTAVVSVGVFLLLSQVTQQKEKLFGLWCVLSTVANHFLWNSPFYETDHRINLLVGLLFAVQVGTFIEVVLYTKKHPELPFLKQ
;
A
#
# COMPACT_ATOMS: atom_id res chain seq x y z
N MET A 1 -24.50 15.14 5.15
CA MET A 1 -24.11 13.98 4.32
C MET A 1 -25.13 13.80 3.20
N THR A 2 -24.68 13.80 1.95
CA THR A 2 -25.57 13.67 0.78
C THR A 2 -26.06 12.22 0.59
N LYS A 3 -27.09 12.00 -0.24
CA LYS A 3 -27.54 10.64 -0.61
C LYS A 3 -26.43 9.82 -1.27
N ILE A 4 -25.63 10.45 -2.14
CA ILE A 4 -24.49 9.83 -2.82
C ILE A 4 -23.41 9.43 -1.82
N GLN A 5 -23.06 10.30 -0.87
CA GLN A 5 -22.09 9.97 0.19
C GLN A 5 -22.59 8.78 1.02
N ARG A 6 -23.88 8.76 1.37
CA ARG A 6 -24.47 7.64 2.12
C ARG A 6 -24.38 6.32 1.35
N ALA A 7 -24.74 6.32 0.06
CA ALA A 7 -24.62 5.12 -0.78
C ALA A 7 -23.16 4.66 -0.92
N SER A 8 -22.23 5.62 -1.08
CA SER A 8 -20.79 5.36 -1.14
C SER A 8 -20.24 4.70 0.13
N ILE A 9 -20.73 5.10 1.32
CA ILE A 9 -20.37 4.45 2.59
C ILE A 9 -20.85 3.00 2.61
N TYR A 10 -22.09 2.73 2.24
CA TYR A 10 -22.61 1.35 2.24
C TYR A 10 -21.87 0.47 1.22
N LEU A 11 -21.54 1.01 0.05
CA LEU A 11 -20.74 0.30 -0.94
C LEU A 11 -19.31 0.02 -0.44
N PHE A 12 -18.69 1.00 0.24
CA PHE A 12 -17.37 0.83 0.85
C PHE A 12 -17.39 -0.28 1.91
N LEU A 13 -18.40 -0.27 2.78
CA LEU A 13 -18.59 -1.29 3.81
C LEU A 13 -18.90 -2.67 3.22
N LEU A 14 -19.63 -2.75 2.10
CA LEU A 14 -19.87 -4.00 1.39
C LEU A 14 -18.54 -4.60 0.88
N PHE A 15 -17.73 -3.78 0.20
CA PHE A 15 -16.43 -4.21 -0.32
C PHE A 15 -15.48 -4.60 0.82
N ALA A 16 -15.50 -3.85 1.92
CA ALA A 16 -14.71 -4.16 3.10
C ALA A 16 -15.19 -5.45 3.80
N GLY A 17 -16.50 -5.72 3.82
CA GLY A 17 -17.07 -6.96 4.33
C GLY A 17 -16.62 -8.18 3.52
N ILE A 18 -16.61 -8.06 2.18
CA ILE A 18 -16.06 -9.08 1.29
C ILE A 18 -14.58 -9.32 1.60
N GLY A 19 -13.78 -8.25 1.72
CA GLY A 19 -12.36 -8.40 2.02
C GLY A 19 -12.07 -8.92 3.41
N LEU A 20 -12.88 -8.62 4.42
CA LEU A 20 -12.76 -9.23 5.75
C LEU A 20 -12.91 -10.76 5.67
N GLU A 21 -13.90 -11.25 4.93
CA GLU A 21 -14.08 -12.69 4.71
C GLU A 21 -12.94 -13.28 3.87
N PHE A 22 -12.53 -12.58 2.81
CA PHE A 22 -11.43 -13.01 1.94
C PHE A 22 -10.11 -13.15 2.70
N GLU A 23 -9.74 -12.14 3.49
CA GLU A 23 -8.45 -12.07 4.17
C GLU A 23 -8.46 -12.86 5.49
N LEU A 24 -9.43 -12.60 6.38
CA LEU A 24 -9.47 -13.18 7.72
C LEU A 24 -10.33 -14.44 7.78
N GLY A 25 -11.42 -14.51 7.01
CA GLY A 25 -12.25 -15.72 6.90
C GLY A 25 -11.43 -16.89 6.36
N HIS A 26 -10.63 -16.66 5.32
CA HIS A 26 -9.69 -17.67 4.81
C HIS A 26 -8.67 -18.11 5.87
N LEU A 27 -8.12 -17.18 6.67
CA LEU A 27 -7.23 -17.53 7.78
C LEU A 27 -7.93 -18.32 8.90
N SER A 28 -9.21 -18.03 9.16
CA SER A 28 -9.98 -18.72 10.21
C SER A 28 -10.33 -20.17 9.86
N GLN A 29 -10.45 -20.49 8.57
CA GLN A 29 -10.68 -21.85 8.07
C GLN A 29 -9.41 -22.72 8.15
N GLN A 30 -8.28 -22.12 8.47
CA GLN A 30 -7.01 -22.83 8.60
C GLN A 30 -6.85 -23.33 10.03
N GLU A 31 -6.76 -24.64 10.21
CA GLU A 31 -6.46 -25.21 11.53
C GLU A 31 -5.02 -24.84 11.94
N PHE A 32 -4.90 -24.13 13.07
CA PHE A 32 -3.62 -23.91 13.75
C PHE A 32 -3.53 -24.85 14.95
N SER A 33 -2.44 -25.62 15.04
CA SER A 33 -2.11 -26.26 16.31
C SER A 33 -1.85 -25.19 17.37
N GLN A 34 -1.96 -25.54 18.66
CA GLN A 34 -1.72 -24.59 19.75
C GLN A 34 -0.31 -23.96 19.66
N SER A 35 0.70 -24.73 19.24
CA SER A 35 2.04 -24.22 19.02
C SER A 35 2.08 -23.25 17.84
N ALA A 36 1.48 -23.60 16.70
CA ALA A 36 1.45 -22.73 15.52
C ALA A 36 0.69 -21.42 15.79
N GLY A 37 -0.42 -21.47 16.54
CA GLY A 37 -1.15 -20.27 16.97
C GLY A 37 -0.31 -19.36 17.86
N ARG A 38 0.43 -19.92 18.83
CA ARG A 38 1.37 -19.16 19.67
C ARG A 38 2.47 -18.52 18.82
N ASP A 39 3.05 -19.28 17.92
CA ASP A 39 4.18 -18.82 17.10
C ASP A 39 3.74 -17.72 16.13
N LEU A 40 2.52 -17.83 15.57
CA LEU A 40 1.92 -16.75 14.79
C LEU A 40 1.85 -15.45 15.61
N VAL A 41 1.30 -15.50 16.83
CA VAL A 41 1.19 -14.31 17.70
C VAL A 41 2.57 -13.73 18.01
N LEU A 42 3.57 -14.55 18.28
CA LEU A 42 4.94 -14.10 18.54
C LEU A 42 5.57 -13.42 17.31
N ASN A 43 5.40 -13.99 16.13
CA ASN A 43 5.92 -13.40 14.88
C ASN A 43 5.19 -12.10 14.51
N LEU A 44 3.89 -12.01 14.75
CA LEU A 44 3.15 -10.75 14.61
C LEU A 44 3.62 -9.69 15.61
N SER A 45 4.05 -10.12 16.81
CA SER A 45 4.63 -9.21 17.80
C SER A 45 5.98 -8.65 17.33
N VAL A 46 6.75 -9.39 16.53
CA VAL A 46 7.97 -8.90 15.89
C VAL A 46 7.64 -7.77 14.89
N LEU A 47 6.59 -7.92 14.08
CA LEU A 47 6.14 -6.88 13.14
C LEU A 47 5.71 -5.57 13.85
N ALA A 48 5.34 -5.63 15.13
CA ALA A 48 5.03 -4.44 15.92
C ALA A 48 6.20 -3.44 15.95
N ALA A 49 7.45 -3.92 15.80
CA ALA A 49 8.66 -3.09 15.72
C ALA A 49 8.64 -2.09 14.55
N ILE A 50 7.92 -2.36 13.46
CA ILE A 50 7.77 -1.44 12.33
C ILE A 50 6.37 -0.81 12.27
N ILE A 51 5.32 -1.58 12.58
CA ILE A 51 3.93 -1.13 12.54
C ILE A 51 3.70 0.01 13.55
N ILE A 52 4.20 -0.09 14.78
CA ILE A 52 3.98 0.93 15.81
C ILE A 52 4.67 2.25 15.43
N PRO A 53 5.98 2.30 15.10
CA PRO A 53 6.62 3.55 14.66
C PRO A 53 5.96 4.16 13.43
N LEU A 54 5.59 3.35 12.43
CA LEU A 54 4.93 3.84 11.22
C LEU A 54 3.54 4.42 11.50
N TYR A 55 2.77 3.80 12.39
CA TYR A 55 1.49 4.34 12.84
C TYR A 55 1.66 5.67 13.58
N LEU A 56 2.60 5.73 14.53
CA LEU A 56 2.88 6.95 15.30
C LEU A 56 3.34 8.09 14.39
N PHE A 57 4.19 7.79 13.40
CA PHE A 57 4.61 8.72 12.36
C PHE A 57 3.41 9.22 11.54
N SER A 58 2.59 8.31 11.02
CA SER A 58 1.41 8.64 10.19
C SER A 58 0.40 9.50 10.97
N LYS A 59 0.14 9.14 12.23
CA LYS A 59 -0.73 9.91 13.14
C LYS A 59 -0.17 11.30 13.42
N ARG A 60 1.15 11.42 13.64
CA ARG A 60 1.81 12.71 13.87
C ARG A 60 1.74 13.59 12.63
N LEU A 61 1.97 13.01 11.44
CA LEU A 61 1.89 13.74 10.17
C LEU A 61 0.46 14.25 9.91
N ALA A 62 -0.56 13.40 10.11
CA ALA A 62 -1.96 13.81 9.99
C ALA A 62 -2.29 15.01 10.90
N LYS A 63 -1.84 14.98 12.16
CA LYS A 63 -2.00 16.10 13.10
C LYS A 63 -1.26 17.36 12.63
N GLN A 64 -0.01 17.25 12.17
CA GLN A 64 0.76 18.38 11.66
C GLN A 64 0.09 19.05 10.46
N LEU A 65 -0.57 18.27 9.62
CA LEU A 65 -1.30 18.75 8.45
C LEU A 65 -2.75 19.15 8.77
N SER A 66 -3.18 19.13 10.03
CA SER A 66 -4.56 19.40 10.44
C SER A 66 -5.61 18.51 9.75
N VAL A 67 -5.22 17.28 9.39
CA VAL A 67 -6.10 16.25 8.84
C VAL A 67 -6.64 15.40 10.01
N PRO A 68 -7.97 15.19 10.11
CA PRO A 68 -8.53 14.38 11.18
C PRO A 68 -8.02 12.94 11.15
N THR A 69 -7.64 12.42 12.31
CA THR A 69 -7.08 11.06 12.41
C THR A 69 -8.08 9.96 12.00
N TYR A 70 -9.39 10.20 12.08
CA TYR A 70 -10.36 9.22 11.59
C TYR A 70 -10.23 8.95 10.09
N LEU A 71 -9.76 9.93 9.29
CA LEU A 71 -9.53 9.74 7.85
C LEU A 71 -8.40 8.74 7.61
N LEU A 72 -7.32 8.83 8.41
CA LEU A 72 -6.24 7.84 8.42
C LEU A 72 -6.78 6.44 8.74
N TRP A 73 -7.61 6.31 9.79
CA TRP A 73 -8.14 5.01 10.20
C TRP A 73 -9.09 4.39 9.19
N ILE A 74 -9.98 5.17 8.59
CA ILE A 74 -10.88 4.69 7.53
C ILE A 74 -10.04 4.26 6.30
N ALA A 75 -9.00 5.01 5.94
CA ALA A 75 -8.11 4.65 4.86
C ALA A 75 -7.31 3.37 5.17
N MET A 76 -6.80 3.19 6.39
CA MET A 76 -6.16 1.93 6.82
C MET A 76 -7.14 0.76 6.73
N PHE A 77 -8.37 0.92 7.20
CA PHE A 77 -9.38 -0.12 7.10
C PHE A 77 -9.70 -0.47 5.64
N GLY A 78 -9.85 0.54 4.76
CA GLY A 78 -10.04 0.32 3.34
C GLY A 78 -8.82 -0.30 2.65
N GLY A 79 -7.61 0.08 3.06
CA GLY A 79 -6.38 -0.50 2.53
C GLY A 79 -6.30 -2.01 2.82
N ALA A 80 -6.60 -2.38 4.05
CA ALA A 80 -6.62 -3.78 4.48
C ALA A 80 -7.73 -4.59 3.79
N PHE A 81 -8.97 -4.09 3.80
CA PHE A 81 -10.13 -4.92 3.46
C PHE A 81 -10.84 -4.55 2.16
N VAL A 82 -10.39 -3.50 1.46
CA VAL A 82 -10.88 -3.19 0.11
C VAL A 82 -9.74 -3.35 -0.89
N ALA A 83 -8.59 -2.73 -0.65
CA ALA A 83 -7.48 -2.81 -1.59
C ALA A 83 -6.82 -4.20 -1.62
N GLY A 84 -6.76 -4.94 -0.50
CA GLY A 84 -6.18 -6.30 -0.41
C GLY A 84 -6.71 -7.26 -1.49
N TRP A 85 -7.96 -7.68 -1.33
CA TRP A 85 -8.60 -8.65 -2.23
C TRP A 85 -8.79 -8.14 -3.66
N LEU A 86 -9.00 -6.83 -3.87
CA LEU A 86 -9.05 -6.25 -5.21
C LEU A 86 -7.69 -6.34 -5.91
N SER A 87 -6.61 -6.07 -5.18
CA SER A 87 -5.25 -6.20 -5.72
C SER A 87 -4.91 -7.65 -6.04
N PHE A 88 -5.29 -8.60 -5.18
CA PHE A 88 -5.16 -10.02 -5.45
C PHE A 88 -5.86 -10.42 -6.76
N SER A 89 -7.10 -9.97 -6.93
CA SER A 89 -7.89 -10.23 -8.13
C SER A 89 -7.28 -9.57 -9.38
N GLY A 90 -6.77 -8.34 -9.23
CA GLY A 90 -6.11 -7.62 -10.31
C GLY A 90 -4.76 -8.24 -10.70
N ASN A 91 -3.98 -8.71 -9.73
CA ASN A 91 -2.73 -9.45 -10.00
C ASN A 91 -3.04 -10.71 -10.81
N SER A 92 -4.04 -11.48 -10.38
CA SER A 92 -4.48 -12.69 -11.09
C SER A 92 -4.92 -12.39 -12.54
N LEU A 93 -5.62 -11.27 -12.78
CA LEU A 93 -6.03 -10.87 -14.12
C LEU A 93 -4.82 -10.51 -15.00
N ILE A 94 -3.87 -9.74 -14.47
CA ILE A 94 -2.67 -9.34 -15.20
C ILE A 94 -1.79 -10.58 -15.47
N ASP A 95 -1.68 -11.52 -14.53
CA ASP A 95 -0.99 -12.80 -14.72
C ASP A 95 -1.59 -13.60 -15.88
N ILE A 96 -2.93 -13.69 -15.96
CA ILE A 96 -3.62 -14.35 -17.07
C ILE A 96 -3.21 -13.69 -18.40
N ILE A 97 -3.23 -12.36 -18.48
CA ILE A 97 -2.82 -11.63 -19.68
C ILE A 97 -1.33 -11.91 -20.02
N ASN A 98 -0.44 -11.83 -19.03
CA ASN A 98 0.99 -12.06 -19.21
C ASN A 98 1.30 -13.48 -19.67
N SER A 99 0.55 -14.49 -19.21
CA SER A 99 0.70 -15.90 -19.65
C SER A 99 0.37 -16.11 -21.14
N HIS A 100 -0.39 -15.18 -21.75
CA HIS A 100 -0.63 -15.21 -23.19
C HIS A 100 0.59 -14.74 -23.99
N VAL A 101 1.47 -13.94 -23.38
CA VAL A 101 2.64 -13.32 -24.02
C VAL A 101 3.94 -14.05 -23.65
N ILE A 102 4.14 -14.35 -22.38
CA ILE A 102 5.33 -15.01 -21.84
C ILE A 102 5.05 -16.51 -21.73
N LYS A 103 5.55 -17.29 -22.69
CA LYS A 103 5.32 -18.74 -22.76
C LYS A 103 6.32 -19.56 -21.95
N ASP A 104 7.50 -19.01 -21.69
CA ASP A 104 8.50 -19.67 -20.84
C ASP A 104 8.08 -19.56 -19.38
N ALA A 105 7.78 -20.70 -18.75
CA ALA A 105 7.32 -20.75 -17.36
C ALA A 105 8.36 -20.26 -16.35
N THR A 106 9.66 -20.44 -16.65
CA THR A 106 10.75 -19.98 -15.76
C THR A 106 10.85 -18.47 -15.79
N VAL A 107 10.77 -17.86 -16.98
CA VAL A 107 10.72 -16.41 -17.13
C VAL A 107 9.45 -15.86 -16.52
N PHE A 108 8.29 -16.46 -16.80
CA PHE A 108 7.01 -16.02 -16.24
C PHE A 108 7.06 -15.97 -14.71
N ASN A 109 7.38 -17.10 -14.05
CA ASN A 109 7.41 -17.19 -12.59
C ASN A 109 8.41 -16.24 -11.93
N LYS A 110 9.51 -15.90 -12.61
CA LYS A 110 10.50 -14.94 -12.09
C LYS A 110 10.06 -13.49 -12.16
N TRP A 111 9.21 -13.14 -13.14
CA TRP A 111 8.86 -11.75 -13.42
C TRP A 111 7.41 -11.40 -13.04
N THR A 112 6.58 -12.39 -12.72
CA THR A 112 5.15 -12.23 -12.50
C THR A 112 4.83 -11.19 -11.42
N ASP A 113 5.54 -11.22 -10.29
CA ASP A 113 5.33 -10.27 -9.19
C ASP A 113 5.70 -8.83 -9.60
N ALA A 114 6.74 -8.64 -10.42
CA ALA A 114 7.11 -7.33 -10.94
C ALA A 114 6.11 -6.82 -11.99
N LEU A 115 5.56 -7.72 -12.81
CA LEU A 115 4.65 -7.36 -13.89
C LEU A 115 3.20 -7.16 -13.43
N THR A 116 2.88 -7.50 -12.17
CA THR A 116 1.52 -7.41 -11.61
C THR A 116 1.40 -6.39 -10.49
N ALA A 117 2.01 -6.67 -9.34
CA ALA A 117 1.82 -5.95 -8.08
C ALA A 117 2.01 -4.43 -8.20
N PRO A 118 3.05 -3.89 -8.87
CA PRO A 118 3.23 -2.44 -9.02
C PRO A 118 2.05 -1.72 -9.68
N PHE A 119 1.32 -2.42 -10.55
CA PHE A 119 0.22 -1.85 -11.29
C PHE A 119 -1.10 -2.05 -10.55
N SER A 120 -1.44 -3.29 -10.20
CA SER A 120 -2.70 -3.62 -9.54
C SER A 120 -2.76 -3.02 -8.14
N GLU A 121 -1.73 -3.23 -7.33
CA GLU A 121 -1.76 -2.83 -5.93
C GLU A 121 -1.78 -1.32 -5.80
N GLU A 122 -0.84 -0.61 -6.43
CA GLU A 122 -0.79 0.85 -6.31
C GLU A 122 -2.05 1.50 -6.89
N PHE A 123 -2.66 0.90 -7.92
CA PHE A 123 -3.95 1.35 -8.44
C PHE A 123 -5.07 1.22 -7.40
N PHE A 124 -5.30 0.02 -6.84
CA PHE A 124 -6.41 -0.18 -5.91
C PHE A 124 -6.20 0.51 -4.57
N LYS A 125 -4.96 0.57 -4.07
CA LYS A 125 -4.62 1.32 -2.86
C LYS A 125 -4.86 2.81 -3.04
N ALA A 126 -4.46 3.39 -4.17
CA ALA A 126 -4.76 4.79 -4.48
C ALA A 126 -6.26 5.02 -4.67
N LEU A 127 -6.97 4.10 -5.35
CA LEU A 127 -8.42 4.18 -5.53
C LEU A 127 -9.15 4.25 -4.18
N VAL A 128 -8.75 3.42 -3.21
CA VAL A 128 -9.26 3.48 -1.83
C VAL A 128 -9.00 4.83 -1.19
N ALA A 129 -7.79 5.39 -1.34
CA ALA A 129 -7.46 6.70 -0.79
C ALA A 129 -8.40 7.81 -1.34
N PHE A 130 -8.63 7.82 -2.65
CA PHE A 130 -9.59 8.74 -3.28
C PHE A 130 -11.02 8.49 -2.81
N TRP A 131 -11.45 7.24 -2.72
CA TRP A 131 -12.78 6.87 -2.24
C TRP A 131 -13.02 7.44 -0.83
N VAL A 132 -12.07 7.24 0.09
CA VAL A 132 -12.17 7.75 1.47
C VAL A 132 -12.25 9.27 1.50
N VAL A 133 -11.41 9.96 0.74
CA VAL A 133 -11.43 11.44 0.64
C VAL A 133 -12.78 11.96 0.12
N LEU A 134 -13.33 11.33 -0.91
CA LEU A 134 -14.62 11.70 -1.51
C LEU A 134 -15.79 11.42 -0.55
N MET A 135 -15.75 10.28 0.13
CA MET A 135 -16.74 9.85 1.12
C MET A 135 -16.79 10.81 2.31
N VAL A 136 -15.62 11.17 2.85
CA VAL A 136 -15.49 12.12 3.97
C VAL A 136 -15.74 13.58 3.53
N GLY A 137 -15.52 13.89 2.25
CA GLY A 137 -15.73 15.22 1.68
C GLY A 137 -14.55 16.19 1.82
N LYS A 138 -13.34 15.69 2.14
CA LYS A 138 -12.12 16.50 2.30
C LYS A 138 -11.22 16.42 1.07
N LYS A 139 -11.62 17.07 -0.02
CA LYS A 139 -11.02 16.92 -1.37
C LYS A 139 -9.78 17.81 -1.57
N ASP A 140 -8.85 17.79 -0.64
CA ASP A 140 -7.62 18.60 -0.65
C ASP A 140 -6.35 17.74 -0.63
N LEU A 141 -5.22 18.36 -0.96
CA LEU A 141 -3.92 17.71 -1.11
C LEU A 141 -3.43 17.02 0.17
N LYS A 142 -3.64 17.65 1.33
CA LYS A 142 -3.26 17.08 2.64
C LYS A 142 -4.10 15.85 2.99
N ALA A 143 -5.39 15.86 2.67
CA ALA A 143 -6.26 14.72 2.92
C ALA A 143 -5.91 13.53 2.03
N ILE A 144 -5.60 13.75 0.74
CA ILE A 144 -5.21 12.63 -0.15
C ILE A 144 -3.85 12.05 0.25
N LEU A 145 -2.91 12.86 0.73
CA LEU A 145 -1.63 12.37 1.26
C LEU A 145 -1.86 11.43 2.45
N ILE A 146 -2.67 11.84 3.42
CA ILE A 146 -2.97 11.02 4.61
C ILE A 146 -3.82 9.80 4.27
N ALA A 147 -4.76 9.91 3.32
CA ALA A 147 -5.53 8.77 2.84
C ALA A 147 -4.65 7.77 2.10
N GLY A 148 -3.73 8.23 1.25
CA GLY A 148 -2.78 7.36 0.55
C GLY A 148 -1.86 6.63 1.51
N LEU A 149 -1.30 7.36 2.48
CA LEU A 149 -0.48 6.78 3.55
C LEU A 149 -1.27 5.73 4.37
N GLY A 150 -2.52 6.04 4.72
CA GLY A 150 -3.39 5.12 5.44
C GLY A 150 -3.73 3.87 4.65
N SER A 151 -4.14 4.02 3.39
CA SER A 151 -4.48 2.91 2.50
C SER A 151 -3.31 1.96 2.30
N GLY A 152 -2.12 2.50 1.98
CA GLY A 152 -0.93 1.67 1.83
C GLY A 152 -0.52 0.98 3.13
N PHE A 153 -0.67 1.65 4.28
CA PHE A 153 -0.35 1.05 5.58
C PHE A 153 -1.33 -0.06 5.97
N GLY A 154 -2.62 0.11 5.73
CA GLY A 154 -3.61 -0.95 5.94
C GLY A 154 -3.34 -2.19 5.11
N PHE A 155 -3.02 -1.99 3.83
CA PHE A 155 -2.63 -3.05 2.91
C PHE A 155 -1.38 -3.80 3.40
N GLN A 156 -0.36 -3.06 3.83
CA GLN A 156 0.85 -3.67 4.38
C GLN A 156 0.57 -4.58 5.57
N ILE A 157 -0.29 -4.15 6.51
CA ILE A 157 -0.62 -4.95 7.70
C ILE A 157 -1.27 -6.28 7.31
N ILE A 158 -2.25 -6.26 6.40
CA ILE A 158 -2.98 -7.49 6.03
C ILE A 158 -2.08 -8.42 5.22
N GLU A 159 -1.23 -7.87 4.36
CA GLU A 159 -0.28 -8.64 3.57
C GLU A 159 0.78 -9.29 4.48
N ASP A 160 1.37 -8.53 5.41
CA ASP A 160 2.35 -9.04 6.37
C ASP A 160 1.76 -10.18 7.20
N LEU A 161 0.51 -10.03 7.66
CA LEU A 161 -0.22 -11.08 8.37
C LEU A 161 -0.34 -12.34 7.51
N GLY A 162 -0.74 -12.20 6.24
CA GLY A 162 -0.87 -13.32 5.31
C GLY A 162 0.44 -14.07 5.09
N TYR A 163 1.55 -13.37 4.87
CA TYR A 163 2.87 -13.99 4.68
C TYR A 163 3.35 -14.72 5.93
N VAL A 164 3.28 -14.08 7.10
CA VAL A 164 3.71 -14.70 8.37
C VAL A 164 2.83 -15.90 8.72
N ALA A 165 1.51 -15.81 8.53
CA ALA A 165 0.59 -16.91 8.76
C ALA A 165 0.89 -18.11 7.87
N ARG A 166 1.18 -17.89 6.58
CA ARG A 166 1.59 -18.96 5.65
C ARG A 166 2.90 -19.63 6.10
N GLN A 167 3.91 -18.85 6.47
CA GLN A 167 5.22 -19.40 6.87
C GLN A 167 5.20 -20.13 8.22
N THR A 168 4.34 -19.69 9.13
CA THR A 168 4.16 -20.34 10.46
C THR A 168 3.74 -21.80 10.33
N LYS A 169 3.05 -22.17 9.25
CA LYS A 169 2.67 -23.55 8.98
C LYS A 169 3.81 -24.44 8.50
N THR A 170 4.76 -23.86 7.76
CA THR A 170 5.88 -24.61 7.19
C THR A 170 6.91 -24.92 8.26
N SER A 171 7.37 -23.91 9.00
CA SER A 171 8.24 -24.07 10.17
C SER A 171 8.34 -22.78 10.99
N GLN A 172 8.64 -22.89 12.28
CA GLN A 172 8.84 -21.73 13.16
C GLN A 172 9.99 -20.83 12.70
N LEU A 173 11.10 -21.43 12.28
CA LEU A 173 12.29 -20.69 11.82
C LEU A 173 11.98 -19.88 10.55
N ALA A 174 11.19 -20.45 9.63
CA ALA A 174 10.73 -19.75 8.44
C ALA A 174 9.86 -18.53 8.79
N ALA A 175 8.97 -18.64 9.78
CA ALA A 175 8.08 -17.55 10.16
C ALA A 175 8.79 -16.37 10.83
N VAL A 176 9.79 -16.63 11.70
CA VAL A 176 10.62 -15.56 12.28
C VAL A 176 11.45 -14.87 11.20
N THR A 177 12.04 -15.66 10.29
CA THR A 177 12.83 -15.14 9.18
C THR A 177 11.97 -14.28 8.25
N GLU A 178 10.74 -14.72 7.98
CA GLU A 178 9.76 -13.94 7.22
C GLU A 178 9.42 -12.63 7.93
N ALA A 179 9.09 -12.65 9.22
CA ALA A 179 8.79 -11.42 9.96
C ALA A 179 9.96 -10.41 9.92
N ILE A 180 11.21 -10.88 10.02
CA ILE A 180 12.40 -10.04 9.88
C ILE A 180 12.55 -9.51 8.44
N ASN A 181 12.31 -10.35 7.43
CA ASN A 181 12.35 -9.96 6.03
C ASN A 181 11.33 -8.83 5.74
N ARG A 182 10.12 -8.96 6.29
CA ARG A 182 9.06 -7.95 6.17
C ARG A 182 9.41 -6.64 6.89
N ILE A 183 10.15 -6.68 8.01
CA ILE A 183 10.71 -5.47 8.62
C ILE A 183 11.76 -4.81 7.72
N SER A 184 12.66 -5.61 7.12
CA SER A 184 13.73 -5.12 6.24
C SER A 184 13.18 -4.34 5.05
N GLY A 185 12.09 -4.84 4.43
CA GLY A 185 11.40 -4.14 3.34
C GLY A 185 10.39 -3.08 3.80
N GLY A 186 9.88 -3.17 5.03
CA GLY A 186 8.64 -2.51 5.44
C GLY A 186 8.69 -0.98 5.54
N LEU A 187 9.85 -0.38 5.83
CA LEU A 187 9.94 1.06 6.13
C LEU A 187 9.81 1.97 4.89
N ALA A 188 10.11 1.45 3.69
CA ALA A 188 9.99 2.16 2.41
C ALA A 188 9.06 1.42 1.43
N SER A 189 7.99 0.83 1.95
CA SER A 189 7.08 -0.04 1.19
C SER A 189 5.72 0.61 0.92
N HIS A 190 4.64 -0.17 0.96
CA HIS A 190 3.30 0.18 0.50
C HIS A 190 2.76 1.49 1.07
N ALA A 191 2.99 1.79 2.36
CA ALA A 191 2.52 3.04 2.96
C ALA A 191 3.07 4.28 2.24
N LEU A 192 4.37 4.30 1.96
CA LEU A 192 5.02 5.42 1.27
C LEU A 192 4.72 5.40 -0.22
N TYR A 193 4.72 4.22 -0.86
CA TYR A 193 4.36 4.10 -2.28
C TYR A 193 2.98 4.67 -2.55
N THR A 194 1.97 4.21 -1.81
CA THR A 194 0.59 4.64 -2.03
C THR A 194 0.40 6.11 -1.67
N ALA A 195 1.10 6.64 -0.65
CA ALA A 195 1.08 8.07 -0.35
C ALA A 195 1.58 8.91 -1.54
N VAL A 196 2.72 8.53 -2.13
CA VAL A 196 3.32 9.22 -3.28
C VAL A 196 2.45 9.09 -4.52
N VAL A 197 1.97 7.89 -4.85
CA VAL A 197 1.08 7.65 -6.01
C VAL A 197 -0.23 8.41 -5.86
N SER A 198 -0.84 8.40 -4.68
CA SER A 198 -2.12 9.09 -4.45
C SER A 198 -1.98 10.60 -4.66
N VAL A 199 -0.89 11.20 -4.16
CA VAL A 199 -0.57 12.61 -4.44
C VAL A 199 -0.28 12.82 -5.92
N GLY A 200 0.49 11.93 -6.55
CA GLY A 200 0.83 12.05 -7.97
C GLY A 200 -0.40 12.07 -8.86
N VAL A 201 -1.31 11.10 -8.67
CA VAL A 201 -2.61 11.04 -9.35
C VAL A 201 -3.46 12.27 -9.04
N PHE A 202 -3.47 12.74 -7.79
CA PHE A 202 -4.19 13.95 -7.42
C PHE A 202 -3.70 15.17 -8.20
N LEU A 203 -2.38 15.35 -8.34
CA LEU A 203 -1.80 16.46 -9.06
C LEU A 203 -2.06 16.37 -10.57
N LEU A 204 -2.03 15.16 -11.13
CA LEU A 204 -2.33 14.92 -12.55
C LEU A 204 -3.78 15.24 -12.90
N LEU A 205 -4.72 14.84 -12.04
CA LEU A 205 -6.16 14.91 -12.30
C LEU A 205 -6.83 16.18 -11.76
N SER A 206 -6.19 16.89 -10.83
CA SER A 206 -6.75 18.12 -10.26
C SER A 206 -7.01 19.18 -11.34
N GLN A 207 -8.13 19.89 -11.20
CA GLN A 207 -8.53 20.94 -12.14
C GLN A 207 -7.80 22.27 -11.93
N VAL A 208 -7.04 22.40 -10.85
CA VAL A 208 -6.35 23.64 -10.46
C VAL A 208 -4.83 23.55 -10.59
N THR A 209 -4.28 22.37 -10.90
CA THR A 209 -2.84 22.18 -11.09
C THR A 209 -2.38 22.67 -12.46
N GLN A 210 -1.20 23.29 -12.49
CA GLN A 210 -0.56 23.71 -13.72
C GLN A 210 0.38 22.61 -14.23
N GLN A 211 1.01 22.84 -15.38
CA GLN A 211 1.89 21.86 -16.01
C GLN A 211 3.04 21.41 -15.11
N LYS A 212 3.59 22.33 -14.29
CA LYS A 212 4.68 22.01 -13.37
C LYS A 212 4.25 20.98 -12.31
N GLU A 213 3.08 21.16 -11.71
CA GLU A 213 2.53 20.25 -10.72
C GLU A 213 2.15 18.90 -11.36
N LYS A 214 1.64 18.92 -12.59
CA LYS A 214 1.35 17.70 -13.35
C LYS A 214 2.61 16.91 -13.67
N LEU A 215 3.71 17.56 -14.04
CA LEU A 215 5.00 16.89 -14.24
C LEU A 215 5.53 16.30 -12.94
N PHE A 216 5.40 17.01 -11.81
CA PHE A 216 5.74 16.46 -10.50
C PHE A 216 4.85 15.26 -10.14
N GLY A 217 3.55 15.33 -10.46
CA GLY A 217 2.63 14.23 -10.26
C GLY A 217 2.96 13.01 -11.13
N LEU A 218 3.36 13.24 -12.38
CA LEU A 218 3.83 12.18 -13.29
C LEU A 218 5.09 11.51 -12.75
N TRP A 219 6.06 12.31 -12.27
CA TRP A 219 7.25 11.78 -11.59
C TRP A 219 6.86 10.89 -10.41
N CYS A 220 5.98 11.35 -9.52
CA CYS A 220 5.54 10.58 -8.36
C CYS A 220 4.97 9.20 -8.74
N VAL A 221 4.12 9.16 -9.77
CA VAL A 221 3.52 7.89 -10.24
C VAL A 221 4.58 7.00 -10.89
N LEU A 222 5.34 7.51 -11.85
CA LEU A 222 6.32 6.72 -12.59
C LEU A 222 7.46 6.22 -11.71
N SER A 223 7.99 7.07 -10.83
CA SER A 223 9.07 6.69 -9.93
C SER A 223 8.63 5.62 -8.96
N THR A 224 7.42 5.72 -8.41
CA THR A 224 6.87 4.69 -7.50
C THR A 224 6.64 3.37 -8.21
N VAL A 225 5.96 3.37 -9.37
CA VAL A 225 5.66 2.13 -10.10
C VAL A 225 6.96 1.46 -10.57
N ALA A 226 7.93 2.23 -11.07
CA ALA A 226 9.23 1.70 -11.44
C ALA A 226 10.01 1.14 -10.24
N ASN A 227 9.92 1.81 -9.09
CA ASN A 227 10.59 1.37 -7.86
C ASN A 227 9.99 0.05 -7.34
N HIS A 228 8.65 -0.04 -7.27
CA HIS A 228 7.95 -1.27 -6.90
C HIS A 228 8.22 -2.39 -7.91
N PHE A 229 8.24 -2.09 -9.22
CA PHE A 229 8.64 -3.06 -10.24
C PHE A 229 10.04 -3.62 -10.00
N LEU A 230 11.02 -2.75 -9.75
CA LEU A 230 12.40 -3.17 -9.50
C LEU A 230 12.53 -3.95 -8.18
N TRP A 231 11.76 -3.59 -7.16
CA TRP A 231 11.70 -4.30 -5.89
C TRP A 231 11.23 -5.74 -6.06
N ASN A 232 10.21 -5.97 -6.88
CA ASN A 232 9.67 -7.30 -7.17
C ASN A 232 10.40 -8.01 -8.33
N SER A 233 11.39 -7.36 -8.95
CA SER A 233 12.11 -7.93 -10.08
C SER A 233 13.21 -8.88 -9.62
N PRO A 234 13.64 -9.82 -10.47
CA PRO A 234 14.80 -10.68 -10.21
C PRO A 234 16.10 -9.93 -9.93
N PHE A 235 16.19 -8.64 -10.28
CA PHE A 235 17.37 -7.81 -9.99
C PHE A 235 17.56 -7.53 -8.50
N TYR A 236 16.51 -7.69 -7.69
CA TYR A 236 16.58 -7.55 -6.24
C TYR A 236 17.47 -8.62 -5.61
N GLU A 237 17.52 -9.83 -6.17
CA GLU A 237 18.27 -10.96 -5.61
C GLU A 237 19.78 -10.79 -5.84
N THR A 238 20.56 -10.78 -4.76
CA THR A 238 22.03 -10.73 -4.82
C THR A 238 22.65 -11.60 -3.73
N ASP A 239 23.76 -12.27 -4.07
CA ASP A 239 24.54 -13.07 -3.12
C ASP A 239 25.37 -12.20 -2.14
N HIS A 240 25.41 -10.89 -2.34
CA HIS A 240 26.19 -9.97 -1.55
C HIS A 240 25.38 -9.34 -0.41
N ARG A 241 25.99 -9.20 0.78
CA ARG A 241 25.37 -8.50 1.92
C ARG A 241 25.06 -7.02 1.63
N ILE A 242 25.79 -6.40 0.70
CA ILE A 242 25.55 -5.02 0.28
C ILE A 242 24.74 -5.06 -1.01
N ASN A 243 23.47 -4.67 -0.93
CA ASN A 243 22.60 -4.55 -2.08
C ASN A 243 22.43 -3.07 -2.47
N LEU A 244 23.21 -2.62 -3.46
CA LEU A 244 23.17 -1.22 -3.93
C LEU A 244 21.82 -0.84 -4.53
N LEU A 245 21.14 -1.79 -5.20
CA LEU A 245 19.81 -1.56 -5.75
C LEU A 245 18.83 -1.24 -4.63
N VAL A 246 18.78 -2.04 -3.56
CA VAL A 246 17.91 -1.78 -2.40
C VAL A 246 18.18 -0.42 -1.79
N GLY A 247 19.45 -0.03 -1.63
CA GLY A 247 19.83 1.30 -1.14
C GLY A 247 19.30 2.43 -2.04
N LEU A 248 19.40 2.26 -3.37
CA LEU A 248 18.88 3.22 -4.34
C LEU A 248 17.35 3.30 -4.31
N LEU A 249 16.66 2.16 -4.31
CA LEU A 249 15.19 2.06 -4.24
C LEU A 249 14.66 2.74 -2.98
N PHE A 250 15.29 2.48 -1.83
CA PHE A 250 14.99 3.16 -0.57
C PHE A 250 15.16 4.68 -0.69
N ALA A 251 16.31 5.14 -1.19
CA ALA A 251 16.62 6.56 -1.30
C ALA A 251 15.64 7.30 -2.22
N VAL A 252 15.31 6.71 -3.38
CA VAL A 252 14.35 7.28 -4.33
C VAL A 252 12.95 7.35 -3.71
N GLN A 253 12.50 6.28 -3.04
CA GLN A 253 11.15 6.26 -2.49
C GLN A 253 10.98 7.21 -1.31
N VAL A 254 11.89 7.15 -0.35
CA VAL A 254 11.85 8.03 0.83
C VAL A 254 12.09 9.48 0.43
N GLY A 255 13.02 9.73 -0.50
CA GLY A 255 13.27 11.07 -1.06
C GLY A 255 12.02 11.66 -1.71
N THR A 256 11.38 10.91 -2.61
CA THR A 256 10.14 11.36 -3.28
C THR A 256 9.01 11.59 -2.28
N PHE A 257 8.88 10.72 -1.27
CA PHE A 257 7.90 10.92 -0.20
C PHE A 257 8.17 12.22 0.61
N ILE A 258 9.43 12.50 0.93
CA ILE A 258 9.80 13.76 1.61
C ILE A 258 9.44 14.96 0.72
N GLU A 259 9.74 14.92 -0.57
CA GLU A 259 9.36 15.97 -1.53
C GLU A 259 7.85 16.20 -1.53
N VAL A 260 7.05 15.12 -1.58
CA VAL A 260 5.59 15.17 -1.50
C VAL A 260 5.10 15.81 -0.20
N VAL A 261 5.69 15.45 0.95
CA VAL A 261 5.33 16.05 2.24
C VAL A 261 5.67 17.54 2.27
N LEU A 262 6.86 17.93 1.78
CA LEU A 262 7.29 19.33 1.72
C LEU A 262 6.43 20.15 0.77
N TYR A 263 6.09 19.58 -0.39
CA TYR A 263 5.19 20.18 -1.36
C TYR A 263 3.79 20.39 -0.74
N THR A 264 3.25 19.37 -0.07
CA THR A 264 1.95 19.45 0.61
C THR A 264 1.93 20.51 1.71
N LYS A 265 3.01 20.65 2.48
CA LYS A 265 3.12 21.71 3.50
C LYS A 265 3.16 23.12 2.90
N LYS A 266 3.71 23.29 1.70
CA LYS A 266 3.72 24.57 0.96
C LYS A 266 2.37 24.89 0.32
N HIS A 267 1.60 23.87 -0.04
CA HIS A 267 0.31 24.01 -0.75
C HIS A 267 -0.84 23.27 -0.03
N PRO A 268 -1.08 23.50 1.28
CA PRO A 268 -1.93 22.65 2.10
C PRO A 268 -3.41 22.68 1.72
N GLU A 269 -3.86 23.79 1.13
CA GLU A 269 -5.26 23.99 0.74
C GLU A 269 -5.49 23.76 -0.75
N LEU A 270 -4.55 23.16 -1.48
CA LEU A 270 -4.71 22.92 -2.93
C LEU A 270 -5.90 21.96 -3.14
N PRO A 271 -7.01 22.43 -3.74
CA PRO A 271 -8.22 21.63 -3.89
C PRO A 271 -8.13 20.68 -5.09
N PHE A 272 -8.96 19.65 -5.10
CA PHE A 272 -9.06 18.75 -6.25
C PHE A 272 -9.86 19.37 -7.42
N LEU A 273 -10.92 20.11 -7.11
CA LEU A 273 -11.84 20.73 -8.08
C LEU A 273 -11.78 22.25 -7.95
N LYS A 274 -12.12 22.96 -9.03
CA LYS A 274 -12.38 24.40 -8.95
C LYS A 274 -13.61 24.63 -8.04
N GLN A 275 -13.50 25.61 -7.15
CA GLN A 275 -14.61 26.09 -6.32
C GLN A 275 -15.54 26.99 -7.13
#